data_AF-W6MP20-F1
#
_entry.id   AF-W6MP20-F1
#
_cell.length_a   1.000
_cell.length_b   1.000
_cell.length_c   1.000
_cell.angle_alpha   90.00
_cell.angle_beta   90.00
_cell.angle_gamma   90.00
#
_symmetry.space_group_name_H-M   'P 1'
#
loop_
_entity.id
_entity.type
_entity.pdbx_description
1 polymer ?
#
loop_
_entity_poly.entity_id
_entity_poly.type
_entity_poly.pdbx_seq_one_letter_code
_entity_poly.pdbx_strand_id
1 'polypeptide(L)'
;MSSSVIRIERLPRKIAQSDVVDVFIPFGEIKAVQINQQRGLVDVKYEQVEDAVEARLNMDGFLYFGQHLKVRELDETVFDSKQILSG
;
A
#
# COMPACT_ATOMS: atom_id res chain seq x y z
N MET A 1 -5.71 7.70 15.20
CA MET A 1 -6.48 7.24 14.04
C MET A 1 -5.70 6.06 13.50
N SER A 2 -6.21 4.85 13.62
CA SER A 2 -5.61 3.66 13.01
C SER A 2 -6.47 3.31 11.81
N SER A 3 -5.86 3.05 10.65
CA SER A 3 -6.54 2.81 9.37
C SER A 3 -6.17 1.44 8.84
N SER A 4 -7.11 0.76 8.17
CA SER A 4 -6.84 -0.49 7.44
C SER A 4 -6.10 -0.27 6.12
N VAL A 5 -5.78 0.99 5.77
CA VAL A 5 -5.16 1.35 4.50
C VAL A 5 -3.74 1.88 4.69
N ILE A 6 -2.82 1.33 3.92
CA ILE A 6 -1.44 1.83 3.80
C ILE A 6 -1.19 2.39 2.40
N ARG A 7 -0.34 3.41 2.33
CA ARG A 7 0.25 3.95 1.11
C ARG A 7 1.72 3.61 1.06
N ILE A 8 2.14 3.05 -0.07
CA ILE A 8 3.51 2.72 -0.40
C ILE A 8 3.98 3.74 -1.45
N GLU A 9 5.02 4.49 -1.11
CA GLU A 9 5.68 5.44 -1.99
C GLU A 9 7.10 4.95 -2.33
N ARG A 10 7.73 5.62 -3.31
CA ARG A 10 9.10 5.32 -3.75
C ARG A 10 9.24 3.90 -4.31
N LEU A 11 8.27 3.49 -5.11
CA LEU A 11 8.32 2.21 -5.82
C LEU A 11 9.17 2.31 -7.09
N PRO A 12 9.87 1.22 -7.46
CA PRO A 12 10.53 1.14 -8.76
C PRO A 12 9.52 1.33 -9.91
N ARG A 13 9.94 1.98 -11.00
CA ARG A 13 9.07 2.29 -12.16
C ARG A 13 8.45 1.07 -12.85
N LYS A 14 8.96 -0.14 -12.59
CA LYS A 14 8.54 -1.39 -13.24
C LYS A 14 7.85 -2.35 -12.27
N ILE A 15 7.36 -1.90 -11.13
CA ILE A 15 6.68 -2.81 -10.20
C ILE A 15 5.29 -3.19 -10.73
N ALA A 16 4.99 -4.48 -10.75
CA ALA A 16 3.67 -5.00 -11.08
C ALA A 16 2.77 -5.04 -9.84
N GLN A 17 1.46 -5.12 -10.05
CA GLN A 17 0.51 -5.30 -8.96
C GLN A 17 0.74 -6.60 -8.19
N SER A 18 1.04 -7.68 -8.92
CA SER A 18 1.37 -8.98 -8.34
C SER A 18 2.53 -8.87 -7.35
N ASP A 19 3.59 -8.13 -7.70
CA ASP A 19 4.77 -8.00 -6.84
C ASP A 19 4.42 -7.32 -5.51
N VAL A 20 3.54 -6.32 -5.54
CA VAL A 20 3.07 -5.67 -4.32
C VAL A 20 2.20 -6.62 -3.51
N VAL A 21 1.25 -7.30 -4.15
CA VAL A 21 0.40 -8.26 -3.45
C VAL A 21 1.24 -9.36 -2.80
N ASP A 22 2.19 -9.95 -3.51
CA ASP A 22 3.04 -11.04 -3.00
C ASP A 22 3.88 -10.60 -1.79
N VAL A 23 4.34 -9.35 -1.77
CA VAL A 23 5.12 -8.79 -0.65
C VAL A 23 4.25 -8.45 0.55
N PHE A 24 3.00 -8.04 0.33
CA PHE A 24 2.13 -7.51 1.39
C PHE A 24 1.07 -8.51 1.90
N ILE A 25 0.75 -9.56 1.14
CA ILE A 25 -0.18 -10.62 1.55
C ILE A 25 0.24 -11.37 2.83
N PRO A 26 1.54 -11.51 3.21
CA PRO A 26 1.90 -12.19 4.45
C PRO A 26 1.47 -11.44 5.72
N PHE A 27 1.16 -10.14 5.63
CA PHE A 27 0.73 -9.35 6.80
C PHE A 27 -0.75 -9.50 7.10
N GLY A 28 -1.57 -9.89 6.12
CA GLY A 28 -3.02 -9.98 6.29
C GLY A 28 -3.80 -10.12 4.99
N GLU A 29 -5.11 -10.31 5.11
CA GLU A 29 -6.00 -10.41 3.95
C GLU A 29 -6.15 -9.03 3.28
N ILE A 30 -5.78 -8.95 2.00
CA ILE A 30 -5.89 -7.73 1.20
C ILE A 30 -7.27 -7.68 0.53
N LYS A 31 -8.05 -6.64 0.85
CA LYS A 31 -9.37 -6.40 0.22
C LYS A 31 -9.28 -5.64 -1.09
N ALA A 32 -8.36 -4.69 -1.19
CA ALA A 32 -8.21 -3.87 -2.38
C ALA A 32 -6.78 -3.35 -2.53
N VAL A 33 -6.36 -3.19 -3.78
CA VAL A 33 -5.09 -2.56 -4.15
C VAL A 33 -5.37 -1.52 -5.23
N GLN A 34 -4.89 -0.30 -5.03
CA GLN A 34 -4.95 0.78 -6.00
C GLN A 34 -3.55 1.21 -6.40
N ILE A 35 -3.23 1.11 -7.69
CA ILE A 35 -1.92 1.49 -8.21
C ILE A 35 -2.01 2.79 -8.97
N ASN A 36 -1.17 3.74 -8.61
CA ASN A 36 -0.92 4.95 -9.37
C ASN A 36 0.49 4.93 -9.95
N GLN A 37 0.64 4.32 -11.13
CA GLN A 37 1.92 4.20 -11.84
C GLN A 37 2.52 5.57 -12.18
N GLN A 38 1.69 6.56 -12.51
CA GLN A 38 2.15 7.90 -12.87
C GLN A 38 2.87 8.60 -11.71
N ARG A 39 2.38 8.39 -10.48
CA ARG A 39 2.97 8.95 -9.26
C ARG A 39 3.93 8.00 -8.54
N GLY A 40 4.02 6.75 -8.98
CA GLY A 40 4.83 5.71 -8.32
C GLY A 40 4.32 5.40 -6.91
N LEU A 41 3.00 5.36 -6.73
CA LEU A 41 2.32 5.13 -5.46
C LEU A 41 1.42 3.90 -5.56
N VAL A 42 1.35 3.12 -4.49
CA VAL A 42 0.37 2.02 -4.36
C VAL A 42 -0.30 2.11 -3.00
N ASP A 43 -1.63 2.03 -3.00
CA ASP A 43 -2.42 1.99 -1.79
C ASP A 43 -2.98 0.56 -1.61
N VAL A 44 -2.84 -0.01 -0.42
CA VAL A 44 -3.28 -1.37 -0.06
C VAL A 44 -4.26 -1.25 1.11
N LYS A 45 -5.46 -1.81 0.95
CA LYS A 45 -6.48 -1.92 1.99
C LYS A 45 -6.53 -3.35 2.50
N TYR A 46 -6.27 -3.52 3.78
CA TYR A 46 -6.42 -4.78 4.50
C TYR A 46 -7.84 -4.96 5.01
N GLU A 47 -8.19 -6.18 5.38
CA GLU A 47 -9.41 -6.45 6.14
C GLU A 47 -9.31 -5.88 7.56
N GLN A 48 -8.16 -6.07 8.22
CA GLN A 48 -7.95 -5.63 9.61
C GLN A 48 -7.01 -4.44 9.69
N VAL A 49 -7.25 -3.59 10.70
CA VAL A 49 -6.41 -2.42 10.97
C VAL A 49 -5.05 -2.83 11.51
N GLU A 50 -5.00 -3.91 12.28
CA GLU A 50 -3.79 -4.48 12.87
C GLU A 50 -2.81 -4.94 11.77
N ASP A 51 -3.32 -5.59 10.72
CA ASP A 51 -2.52 -6.05 9.56
C ASP A 51 -1.85 -4.86 8.85
N ALA A 52 -2.59 -3.76 8.69
CA ALA A 52 -2.07 -2.52 8.10
C ALA A 52 -0.97 -1.88 8.95
N VAL A 53 -1.12 -1.90 10.28
CA VAL A 53 -0.12 -1.39 11.23
C VAL A 53 1.15 -2.25 11.18
N GLU A 54 1.03 -3.57 11.22
CA GLU A 54 2.17 -4.49 11.11
C GLU A 54 2.89 -4.33 9.77
N ALA A 55 2.15 -4.26 8.67
CA ALA A 55 2.73 -4.02 7.35
C ALA A 55 3.52 -2.71 7.31
N ARG A 56 2.99 -1.62 7.90
CA ARG A 56 3.71 -0.35 7.97
C ARG A 56 4.98 -0.47 8.79
N LEU A 57 4.91 -1.05 9.99
CA LEU A 57 6.03 -1.13 10.92
C LEU A 57 7.19 -1.97 10.35
N ASN A 58 6.87 -3.03 9.61
CA ASN A 58 7.89 -3.91 9.04
C ASN A 58 8.42 -3.44 7.68
N MET A 59 7.59 -2.73 6.88
CA MET A 59 7.94 -2.39 5.50
C MET A 59 8.38 -0.94 5.30
N ASP A 60 8.11 -0.03 6.25
CA ASP A 60 8.61 1.35 6.13
C ASP A 60 10.14 1.38 6.25
N GLY A 61 10.81 1.93 5.24
CA GLY A 61 12.26 1.91 5.13
C GLY A 61 12.84 0.58 4.61
N PHE A 62 12.02 -0.42 4.25
CA PHE A 62 12.54 -1.66 3.69
C PHE A 62 13.23 -1.44 2.35
N LEU A 63 14.41 -2.02 2.16
CA LEU A 63 15.17 -1.91 0.92
C LEU A 63 14.63 -2.91 -0.12
N TYR A 64 13.90 -2.40 -1.11
CA TYR A 64 13.32 -3.20 -2.19
C TYR A 64 13.88 -2.75 -3.55
N PHE A 65 14.55 -3.66 -4.28
CA PHE A 65 15.22 -3.37 -5.55
C PHE A 65 16.11 -2.12 -5.54
N GLY A 66 16.86 -1.91 -4.45
CA GLY A 66 17.77 -0.76 -4.31
C GLY A 66 17.10 0.55 -3.93
N GLN A 67 15.79 0.56 -3.66
CA GLN A 67 15.05 1.72 -3.18
C GLN A 67 14.46 1.45 -1.80
N HIS A 68 14.59 2.42 -0.89
CA HIS A 68 13.93 2.34 0.41
C HIS A 68 12.46 2.69 0.22
N LEU A 69 11.60 1.68 0.44
CA LEU A 69 10.17 1.86 0.44
C LEU A 69 9.77 2.82 1.54
N LYS A 70 8.67 3.52 1.29
CA LYS A 70 8.10 4.43 2.27
C LYS A 70 6.66 4.07 2.47
N VAL A 71 6.34 3.57 3.66
CA VAL A 71 5.02 3.04 3.97
C VAL A 71 4.38 3.91 5.04
N ARG A 72 3.18 4.39 4.75
CA ARG A 72 2.44 5.30 5.62
C ARG A 72 1.01 4.85 5.75
N GLU A 73 0.39 5.16 6.87
CA GLU A 73 -1.07 5.06 6.99
C GLU A 73 -1.73 6.07 6.04
N LEU A 74 -2.81 5.63 5.42
CA LEU A 74 -3.66 6.46 4.58
C LEU A 74 -5.06 6.47 5.19
N ASP A 75 -5.69 7.64 5.24
CA ASP A 75 -7.08 7.76 5.65
C ASP A 75 -8.00 6.98 4.68
N GLU A 76 -8.90 6.15 5.21
CA GLU A 76 -9.80 5.33 4.42
C GLU A 76 -10.71 6.17 3.52
N THR A 77 -11.14 7.35 3.97
CA THR A 77 -11.96 8.26 3.16
C THR A 77 -11.21 8.78 1.94
N VAL A 78 -9.89 8.92 2.04
CA VAL A 78 -9.02 9.30 0.92
C VAL A 78 -8.84 8.13 -0.04
N PHE A 79 -8.83 6.90 0.46
CA PHE A 79 -8.77 5.70 -0.38
C PHE A 79 -10.07 5.48 -1.17
N ASP A 80 -11.22 5.60 -0.49
CA ASP A 80 -12.53 5.38 -1.10
C ASP A 80 -12.87 6.51 -2.10
N SER A 81 -12.51 7.77 -1.81
CA SER A 81 -12.75 8.90 -2.72
C SER A 81 -11.98 8.79 -4.04
N LYS A 82 -10.81 8.15 -4.05
CA LYS A 82 -10.09 7.87 -5.31
C LYS A 82 -10.82 6.90 -6.22
N GLN A 83 -11.62 5.99 -5.65
CA GLN A 83 -12.41 5.05 -6.45
C GLN A 83 -13.50 5.79 -7.25
N ILE A 84 -14.04 6.89 -6.70
CA ILE A 84 -15.11 7.68 -7.31
C ILE A 84 -14.60 8.51 -8.50
N LEU A 85 -13.32 8.89 -8.53
CA LEU A 85 -12.75 9.76 -9.58
C LEU A 85 -12.23 8.99 -10.81
N SER A 86 -12.39 7.66 -10.84
CA SER A 86 -11.95 6.81 -11.96
C SER A 86 -13.11 6.18 -12.75
N GLY A 87 -14.35 6.59 -12.45
CA GLY A 87 -15.57 6.21 -13.19
C GLY A 87 -15.96 7.22 -14.25
#